data_AF-A0A3N5NK55-F1
#
_entry.id   AF-A0A3N5NK55-F1
#
_cell.length_a   1.000
_cell.length_b   1.000
_cell.length_c   1.000
_cell.angle_alpha   90.00
_cell.angle_beta   90.00
_cell.angle_gamma   90.00
#
_symmetry.space_group_name_H-M   'P 1'
#
loop_
_entity.id
_entity.type
_entity.pdbx_description
1 polymer ?
#
loop_
_entity_poly.entity_id
_entity_poly.type
_entity_poly.pdbx_seq_one_letter_code
_entity_poly.pdbx_strand_id
1 'polypeptide(L)'
;MAHSVAIIGAGIAGLAAGCYLQMNGYETEVFEAHYVPGGLCTGWKRGAPGTSGGYTFDGCLHWLLGSGPASPFYDMWRELVDMSAVRFVHHDLRMDIELDQ
;
A
#
# COMPACT_ATOMS: atom_id res chain seq x y z
N MET A 1 -0.81 -27.70 -16.82
CA MET A 1 -1.57 -27.58 -15.55
C MET A 1 -1.03 -26.36 -14.85
N ALA A 2 -1.86 -25.36 -14.56
CA ALA A 2 -1.43 -24.25 -13.72
C ALA A 2 -1.18 -24.81 -12.30
N HIS A 3 -0.09 -24.39 -11.66
CA HIS A 3 0.16 -24.75 -10.27
C HIS A 3 -0.67 -23.84 -9.38
N SER A 4 -1.43 -24.42 -8.45
CA SER A 4 -2.23 -23.65 -7.49
C SER A 4 -1.39 -23.24 -6.28
N VAL A 5 -1.52 -21.98 -5.85
CA VAL A 5 -0.79 -21.38 -4.74
C VAL A 5 -1.77 -20.77 -3.74
N ALA A 6 -1.72 -21.23 -2.49
CA ALA A 6 -2.43 -20.62 -1.38
C ALA A 6 -1.55 -19.56 -0.71
N ILE A 7 -2.08 -18.35 -0.55
CA ILE A 7 -1.42 -17.21 0.08
C ILE A 7 -2.16 -16.87 1.37
N ILE A 8 -1.46 -16.87 2.51
CA ILE A 8 -2.06 -16.56 3.81
C ILE A 8 -1.71 -15.12 4.20
N GLY A 9 -2.74 -14.27 4.25
CA GLY A 9 -2.66 -12.83 4.55
C GLY A 9 -2.81 -11.95 3.31
N ALA A 10 -3.80 -11.07 3.32
CA ALA A 10 -4.07 -10.05 2.29
C ALA A 10 -3.47 -8.67 2.66
N GLY A 11 -2.25 -8.67 3.23
CA GLY A 11 -1.43 -7.46 3.33
C GLY A 11 -0.74 -7.14 2.00
N ILE A 12 -0.01 -6.01 1.93
CA ILE A 12 0.68 -5.57 0.70
C ILE A 12 1.57 -6.66 0.08
N ALA A 13 2.29 -7.44 0.91
CA ALA A 13 3.14 -8.53 0.44
C ALA A 13 2.34 -9.69 -0.18
N GLY A 14 1.25 -10.11 0.46
CA GLY A 14 0.41 -11.20 -0.04
C GLY A 14 -0.35 -10.82 -1.31
N LEU A 15 -0.88 -9.59 -1.35
CA LEU A 15 -1.53 -9.05 -2.56
C LEU A 15 -0.53 -8.92 -3.72
N ALA A 16 0.66 -8.38 -3.47
CA ALA A 16 1.70 -8.28 -4.49
C ALA A 16 2.16 -9.65 -5.00
N ALA A 17 2.37 -10.62 -4.09
CA ALA A 17 2.70 -11.99 -4.45
C ALA A 17 1.61 -12.61 -5.34
N GLY A 18 0.33 -12.41 -4.99
CA GLY A 18 -0.81 -12.85 -5.80
C GLY A 18 -0.77 -12.29 -7.22
N CYS A 19 -0.57 -10.97 -7.36
CA CYS A 19 -0.46 -10.33 -8.68
C CYS A 19 0.67 -10.92 -9.52
N TYR A 20 1.90 -10.98 -8.97
CA TYR A 20 3.04 -11.50 -9.73
C TYR A 20 2.90 -12.98 -10.07
N LEU A 21 2.36 -13.80 -9.17
CA LEU A 21 2.10 -15.21 -9.44
C LEU A 21 1.07 -15.37 -10.58
N GLN A 22 -0.03 -14.62 -10.56
CA GLN A 22 -1.01 -14.66 -11.66
C GLN A 22 -0.43 -14.18 -12.99
N MET A 23 0.38 -13.11 -12.98
CA MET A 23 1.12 -12.65 -14.17
C MET A 23 2.04 -13.72 -14.76
N ASN A 24 2.48 -14.68 -13.95
CA ASN A 24 3.34 -15.80 -14.35
C ASN A 24 2.57 -17.12 -14.55
N GLY A 25 1.24 -17.08 -14.66
CA GLY A 25 0.41 -18.24 -15.03
C GLY A 25 0.10 -19.22 -13.90
N TYR A 26 0.29 -18.81 -12.64
CA TYR A 26 -0.14 -19.57 -11.48
C TYR A 26 -1.60 -19.28 -11.15
N GLU A 27 -2.32 -20.28 -10.64
CA GLU A 27 -3.63 -20.09 -10.02
C GLU A 27 -3.40 -19.72 -8.55
N THR A 28 -3.97 -18.61 -8.08
CA THR A 28 -3.70 -18.12 -6.71
C THR A 28 -4.99 -17.90 -5.93
N GLU A 29 -4.98 -18.28 -4.66
CA GLU A 29 -6.05 -17.96 -3.71
C GLU A 29 -5.46 -17.27 -2.47
N VAL A 30 -6.04 -16.14 -2.06
CA VAL A 30 -5.59 -15.36 -0.91
C VAL A 30 -6.58 -15.54 0.23
N PHE A 31 -6.10 -15.97 1.39
CA PHE A 31 -6.88 -16.17 2.60
C PHE A 31 -6.52 -15.09 3.62
N GLU A 32 -7.49 -14.25 3.99
CA GLU A 32 -7.33 -13.20 5.00
C GLU A 32 -8.19 -13.54 6.22
N ALA A 33 -7.62 -13.36 7.42
CA ALA A 33 -8.33 -13.60 8.67
C ALA A 33 -9.29 -12.44 9.01
N HIS A 34 -8.97 -11.23 8.55
CA HIS A 34 -9.79 -10.04 8.71
C HIS A 34 -10.91 -9.98 7.64
N TYR A 35 -11.95 -9.19 7.89
CA TYR A 35 -13.10 -9.04 6.98
C TYR A 35 -12.82 -8.09 5.79
N VAL A 36 -11.67 -7.42 5.79
CA VAL A 36 -11.18 -6.59 4.68
C VAL A 36 -9.67 -6.82 4.48
N PRO A 37 -9.17 -6.71 3.24
CA PRO A 37 -7.74 -6.76 2.96
C PRO A 37 -7.03 -5.49 3.45
N GLY A 38 -5.70 -5.54 3.52
CA GLY A 38 -4.83 -4.41 3.85
C GLY A 38 -3.77 -4.74 4.90
N GLY A 39 -4.02 -5.74 5.75
CA GLY A 39 -3.11 -6.10 6.83
C GLY A 39 -2.76 -4.89 7.70
N LEU A 40 -1.46 -4.68 7.96
CA LEU A 40 -0.98 -3.54 8.75
C LEU A 40 -1.31 -2.17 8.12
N CYS A 41 -1.52 -2.12 6.81
CA CYS A 41 -1.87 -0.91 6.06
C CYS A 41 -3.38 -0.57 6.12
N THR A 42 -4.15 -1.24 6.97
CA THR A 42 -5.61 -1.01 7.06
C THR A 42 -5.89 0.20 7.95
N GLY A 43 -6.43 1.26 7.36
CA GLY A 43 -7.04 2.36 8.09
C GLY A 43 -8.55 2.17 8.33
N TRP A 44 -9.10 2.79 9.37
CA TRP A 44 -10.53 2.76 9.66
C TRP A 44 -11.09 4.15 9.92
N LYS A 45 -12.38 4.33 9.66
CA LYS A 45 -13.09 5.60 9.92
C LYS A 45 -13.77 5.56 11.29
N ARG A 46 -13.68 6.65 12.04
CA ARG A 46 -14.44 6.87 13.27
C ARG A 46 -15.05 8.27 13.26
N GLY A 47 -16.36 8.35 13.45
CA GLY A 47 -17.10 9.59 13.69
C GLY A 47 -17.89 9.50 15.01
N ALA A 48 -18.24 10.64 15.59
CA ALA A 48 -19.16 10.69 16.72
C ALA A 48 -20.61 10.55 16.20
N PRO A 49 -21.53 9.95 16.99
CA PRO A 49 -22.94 9.93 16.62
C PRO A 49 -23.46 11.36 16.39
N GLY A 50 -24.13 11.59 15.25
CA GLY A 50 -24.71 12.89 14.91
C GLY A 50 -23.76 13.91 14.27
N THR A 51 -22.50 13.56 13.96
CA THR A 51 -21.60 14.45 13.21
C THR A 51 -21.51 14.06 11.73
N SER A 52 -21.44 15.06 10.84
CA SER A 52 -21.26 14.87 9.40
C SER A 52 -19.80 14.55 9.00
N GLY A 53 -18.84 14.74 9.91
CA GLY A 53 -17.42 14.47 9.70
C GLY A 53 -16.94 13.25 10.48
N GLY A 54 -16.09 12.43 9.85
CA GLY A 54 -15.38 11.32 10.48
C GLY A 54 -13.87 11.42 10.24
N TYR A 55 -13.08 10.94 11.19
CA TYR A 55 -11.63 10.86 11.09
C TYR A 55 -11.22 9.50 10.52
N THR A 56 -10.13 9.48 9.75
CA THR A 56 -9.48 8.23 9.34
C THR A 56 -8.29 8.00 10.23
N PHE A 57 -8.24 6.84 10.87
CA PHE A 57 -7.13 6.37 11.69
C PHE A 57 -6.36 5.34 10.87
N ASP A 58 -5.07 5.56 10.68
CA ASP A 58 -4.15 4.65 9.98
C ASP A 58 -2.87 4.59 10.80
N GLY A 59 -2.41 3.37 11.10
CA GLY A 59 -1.23 3.12 11.93
C GLY A 59 0.06 2.87 11.15
N CYS A 60 0.02 2.79 9.82
CA CYS A 60 1.14 2.29 9.03
C CYS A 60 1.56 3.22 7.90
N LEU A 61 0.64 3.58 6.99
CA LEU A 61 0.98 4.22 5.70
C LEU A 61 1.21 5.74 5.82
N HIS A 62 2.01 6.17 6.80
CA HIS A 62 2.36 7.58 6.97
C HIS A 62 3.45 8.06 6.01
N TRP A 63 4.21 7.14 5.40
CA TRP A 63 5.26 7.47 4.42
C TRP A 63 5.42 6.34 3.39
N LEU A 64 5.25 6.67 2.09
CA LEU A 64 5.55 5.75 0.99
C LEU A 64 6.85 6.19 0.31
N LEU A 65 7.91 5.41 0.54
CA LEU A 65 9.20 5.64 -0.09
C LEU A 65 9.08 5.49 -1.61
N GLY A 66 9.54 6.52 -2.32
CA GLY A 66 9.59 6.52 -3.78
C GLY A 66 8.25 6.75 -4.48
N SER A 67 7.34 7.46 -3.83
CA SER A 67 6.10 7.96 -4.43
C SER A 67 6.30 9.05 -5.49
N GLY A 68 7.51 9.63 -5.61
CA GLY A 68 7.84 10.62 -6.62
C GLY A 68 8.32 9.99 -7.94
N PRO A 69 7.88 10.46 -9.13
CA PRO A 69 8.22 9.86 -10.43
C PRO A 69 9.71 9.76 -10.78
N ALA A 70 10.56 10.57 -10.15
CA ALA A 70 12.02 10.51 -10.34
C ALA A 70 12.70 9.38 -9.54
N SER A 71 11.96 8.70 -8.65
CA SER A 71 12.47 7.60 -7.83
C SER A 71 12.41 6.28 -8.59
N PRO A 72 13.46 5.43 -8.56
CA PRO A 72 13.40 4.10 -9.17
C PRO A 72 12.32 3.21 -8.54
N PHE A 73 12.01 3.42 -7.26
CA PHE A 73 10.89 2.73 -6.60
C PHE A 73 9.51 3.10 -7.16
N TYR A 74 9.37 4.25 -7.84
CA TYR A 74 8.10 4.65 -8.45
C TYR A 74 7.70 3.67 -9.56
N ASP A 75 8.68 3.26 -10.37
CA ASP A 75 8.45 2.28 -11.43
C ASP A 75 8.03 0.92 -10.88
N MET A 76 8.69 0.47 -9.80
CA MET A 76 8.29 -0.74 -9.07
C MET A 76 6.84 -0.65 -8.56
N TRP A 77 6.42 0.48 -8.00
CA TRP A 77 5.03 0.65 -7.55
C TRP A 77 4.03 0.63 -8.72
N ARG A 78 4.40 1.22 -9.87
CA ARG A 78 3.56 1.27 -11.07
C ARG A 78 3.27 -0.08 -11.70
N GLU A 79 4.08 -1.10 -11.41
CA GLU A 79 3.82 -2.46 -11.91
C GLU A 79 2.48 -3.01 -11.40
N LEU A 80 2.10 -2.64 -10.17
CA LEU A 80 0.92 -3.18 -9.50
C LEU A 80 -0.14 -2.13 -9.13
N VAL A 81 0.24 -0.86 -9.04
CA VAL A 81 -0.63 0.23 -8.58
C VAL A 81 -0.70 1.32 -9.63
N ASP A 82 -1.91 1.79 -9.94
CA ASP A 82 -2.08 3.03 -10.67
C ASP A 82 -1.70 4.21 -9.77
N MET A 83 -0.41 4.57 -9.82
CA MET A 83 0.16 5.66 -9.03
C MET A 83 -0.45 7.03 -9.37
N SER A 84 -1.12 7.19 -10.52
CA SER A 84 -1.78 8.43 -10.89
C SER A 84 -3.16 8.59 -10.23
N ALA A 85 -3.80 7.48 -9.87
CA ALA A 85 -5.07 7.47 -9.14
C ALA A 85 -4.91 7.77 -7.64
N VAL A 86 -3.67 7.71 -7.12
CA VAL A 86 -3.36 7.96 -5.72
C VAL A 86 -2.94 9.41 -5.51
N ARG A 87 -3.62 10.10 -4.59
CA ARG A 87 -3.19 11.43 -4.15
C ARG A 87 -2.01 11.30 -3.19
N PHE A 88 -0.82 11.70 -3.63
CA PHE A 88 0.35 11.87 -2.77
C PHE A 88 0.42 13.30 -2.22
N VAL A 89 0.81 13.41 -0.95
CA VAL A 89 1.19 14.68 -0.32
C VAL A 89 2.68 14.56 -0.01
N HIS A 90 3.49 15.39 -0.67
CA HIS A 90 4.94 15.41 -0.47
C HIS A 90 5.33 16.54 0.48
N HIS A 91 6.42 16.34 1.23
CA HIS A 91 7.01 17.39 2.03
C HIS A 91 7.68 18.43 1.14
N ASP A 92 7.54 19.72 1.48
CA ASP A 92 8.22 20.81 0.78
C ASP A 92 9.75 20.73 0.95
N LEU A 93 10.19 20.30 2.14
CA LEU A 93 11.58 20.06 2.50
C LEU A 93 11.74 18.61 2.96
N ARG A 94 12.60 17.85 2.30
CA ARG A 94 12.86 16.44 2.64
C ARG A 94 13.97 16.29 3.68
N MET A 95 15.00 17.11 3.59
CA MET A 95 16.18 17.04 4.44
C MET A 95 16.87 18.41 4.42
N ASP A 96 17.25 18.88 5.60
CA ASP A 96 18.12 20.03 5.79
C ASP A 96 19.37 19.55 6.52
N ILE A 97 20.54 19.99 6.09
CA ILE A 97 21.82 19.62 6.69
C ILE A 97 22.63 20.89 6.86
N GLU A 98 22.83 21.26 8.12
CA GLU A 98 23.76 22.30 8.50
C GLU A 98 25.11 21.66 8.84
N LEU A 99 26.19 22.20 8.27
CA LEU A 99 27.55 21.74 8.51
C LEU A 99 28.30 22.86 9.23
N ASP A 100 28.84 22.56 10.41
CA ASP A 100 29.76 23.47 11.09
C ASP A 100 31.03 23.63 10.25
N GLN A 101 31.42 24.89 9.98
CA GLN A 101 32.66 25.24 9.26
C GLN A 101 33.89 25.24 10.18
#